data_AF-A0A017T401-F1
#
_entry.id   AF-A0A017T401-F1
#
_cell.length_a   1.000
_cell.length_b   1.000
_cell.length_c   1.000
_cell.angle_alpha   90.00
_cell.angle_beta   90.00
_cell.angle_gamma   90.00
#
_symmetry.space_group_name_H-M   'P 1'
#
loop_
_entity.id
_entity.type
_entity.pdbx_description
1 polymer ?
#
loop_
_entity_poly.entity_id
_entity_poly.type
_entity_poly.pdbx_seq_one_letter_code
_entity_poly.pdbx_strand_id
1 'polypeptide(L)'
;MPMAATKKAATGGTRATGGGAKADAKAADTKAADTKAAGTKAAGIKAAGTKAAGTKAAAGKGGKGVSPGESAGELPILAFATLADWNAWLSKEHGRAPGAWLKFAKKGSGVTTVTYDEAVEGALCWGWIDGQKQTFDASYYLLRFTPRRRASVWSEINRGKVQALIASGKMQAPGLAEVERAKADGRWEAAYPSQSRATVPEDLAAALEASPEAKAFFATLNSVNRYAVIHRVFTAVKPETRARRIAQFVAMLTRGEKLHG
;
A
#
# COMPACT_ATOMS: atom_id res chain seq x y z
N MET A 1 -21.26 -53.73 46.69
CA MET A 1 -19.96 -53.47 47.34
C MET A 1 -19.01 -52.91 46.29
N PRO A 2 -18.32 -51.76 46.49
CA PRO A 2 -18.38 -50.86 47.64
C PRO A 2 -19.50 -49.79 47.55
N MET A 3 -19.25 -48.59 46.99
CA MET A 3 -19.77 -47.28 47.44
C MET A 3 -20.12 -46.31 46.28
N ALA A 4 -20.85 -45.19 46.45
CA ALA A 4 -21.81 -44.74 47.48
C ALA A 4 -22.60 -43.50 46.98
N ALA A 5 -23.80 -43.26 47.53
CA ALA A 5 -24.58 -42.05 47.29
C ALA A 5 -24.47 -41.06 48.47
N THR A 6 -24.47 -39.74 48.21
CA THR A 6 -24.90 -38.74 49.21
C THR A 6 -25.26 -37.38 48.60
N LYS A 7 -26.52 -36.96 48.83
CA LYS A 7 -27.03 -35.60 49.20
C LYS A 7 -26.61 -34.37 48.33
N LYS A 8 -27.40 -33.31 48.14
CA LYS A 8 -28.67 -32.85 48.75
C LYS A 8 -29.38 -31.85 47.80
N ALA A 9 -30.68 -31.64 47.96
CA ALA A 9 -31.40 -30.48 47.42
C ALA A 9 -31.24 -29.24 48.37
N ALA A 10 -31.71 -28.00 48.13
CA ALA A 10 -32.59 -27.42 47.10
C ALA A 10 -32.51 -25.85 47.09
N THR A 11 -33.21 -25.21 46.14
CA THR A 11 -33.92 -23.90 46.22
C THR A 11 -33.20 -22.53 46.34
N GLY A 12 -33.81 -21.51 45.71
CA GLY A 12 -33.49 -20.06 45.74
C GLY A 12 -32.83 -19.59 44.43
N GLY A 13 -33.43 -18.75 43.56
CA GLY A 13 -34.19 -17.52 43.81
C GLY A 13 -33.18 -16.37 43.99
N THR A 14 -33.12 -15.31 43.16
CA THR A 14 -34.22 -14.44 42.71
C THR A 14 -33.81 -13.62 41.46
N ARG A 15 -34.80 -13.03 40.78
CA ARG A 15 -34.70 -12.22 39.56
C ARG A 15 -34.74 -10.70 39.88
N ALA A 16 -33.89 -9.90 39.23
CA ALA A 16 -34.07 -8.45 39.04
C ALA A 16 -33.45 -8.09 37.67
N THR A 17 -34.02 -7.36 36.70
CA THR A 17 -35.06 -6.32 36.58
C THR A 17 -34.70 -4.93 37.10
N GLY A 18 -34.28 -4.08 36.15
CA GLY A 18 -34.08 -2.63 36.26
C GLY A 18 -33.12 -2.18 35.14
N GLY A 19 -33.42 -1.22 34.26
CA GLY A 19 -34.64 -0.41 34.09
C GLY A 19 -34.30 1.07 33.95
N GLY A 20 -34.42 1.62 32.74
CA GLY A 20 -34.15 3.04 32.44
C GLY A 20 -32.79 3.28 31.73
N ALA A 21 -32.65 4.28 30.84
CA ALA A 21 -33.65 5.20 30.29
C ALA A 21 -33.25 5.64 28.87
N LYS A 22 -34.21 6.22 28.13
CA LYS A 22 -34.04 6.73 26.76
C LYS A 22 -33.17 7.99 26.72
N ALA A 23 -32.50 8.21 25.59
CA ALA A 23 -32.23 9.55 25.06
C ALA A 23 -32.37 9.53 23.53
N ASP A 24 -33.51 10.00 23.04
CA ASP A 24 -33.70 10.29 21.61
C ASP A 24 -32.99 11.61 21.24
N ALA A 25 -32.28 11.63 20.12
CA ALA A 25 -31.80 12.87 19.50
C ALA A 25 -31.89 12.76 17.97
N LYS A 26 -32.78 13.56 17.36
CA LYS A 26 -33.07 13.59 15.92
C LYS A 26 -32.89 15.01 15.38
N ALA A 27 -32.28 15.13 14.21
CA ALA A 27 -32.18 16.33 13.36
C ALA A 27 -31.33 17.49 13.96
N ALA A 28 -30.64 18.31 13.17
CA ALA A 28 -31.04 18.82 11.86
C ALA A 28 -29.88 19.12 10.90
N ASP A 29 -30.21 19.13 9.61
CA ASP A 29 -29.43 19.80 8.57
C ASP A 29 -29.31 21.31 8.82
N THR A 30 -28.17 21.89 8.48
CA THR A 30 -28.12 23.29 7.99
C THR A 30 -27.10 23.44 6.88
N LYS A 31 -27.62 23.53 5.66
CA LYS A 31 -26.92 24.00 4.46
C LYS A 31 -26.87 25.52 4.49
N ALA A 32 -25.67 26.10 4.45
CA ALA A 32 -25.48 27.49 4.07
C ALA A 32 -24.38 27.56 3.00
N ALA A 33 -24.76 27.98 1.80
CA ALA A 33 -23.85 28.35 0.74
C ALA A 33 -24.04 29.84 0.49
N ASP A 34 -22.97 30.62 0.52
CA ASP A 34 -22.99 32.02 0.13
C ASP A 34 -22.25 32.23 -1.20
N THR A 35 -22.91 32.92 -2.12
CA THR A 35 -22.44 33.26 -3.46
C THR A 35 -22.59 34.75 -3.73
N LYS A 36 -21.47 35.41 -4.07
CA LYS A 36 -21.43 36.66 -4.86
C LYS A 36 -20.00 36.77 -5.42
N ALA A 37 -19.72 36.82 -6.73
CA ALA A 37 -20.22 37.73 -7.79
C ALA A 37 -19.82 39.20 -7.50
N ALA A 38 -19.30 40.00 -8.44
CA ALA A 38 -19.07 39.84 -9.89
C ALA A 38 -17.89 40.71 -10.38
N GLY A 39 -17.50 40.62 -11.66
CA GLY A 39 -16.42 41.47 -12.21
C GLY A 39 -16.09 41.23 -13.70
N THR A 40 -16.99 41.62 -14.60
CA THR A 40 -16.90 41.45 -16.06
C THR A 40 -15.98 42.46 -16.77
N LYS A 41 -15.24 42.01 -17.79
CA LYS A 41 -15.29 42.63 -19.13
C LYS A 41 -14.80 41.70 -20.26
N ALA A 42 -15.29 41.94 -21.47
CA ALA A 42 -15.06 41.13 -22.67
C ALA A 42 -14.60 42.00 -23.85
N ALA A 43 -14.46 41.34 -25.02
CA ALA A 43 -14.00 41.81 -26.34
C ALA A 43 -12.48 41.64 -26.62
N GLY A 44 -12.05 41.08 -27.76
CA GLY A 44 -12.89 40.54 -28.84
C GLY A 44 -12.17 39.78 -29.96
N ILE A 45 -12.99 39.05 -30.70
CA ILE A 45 -12.80 38.34 -31.98
C ILE A 45 -11.80 38.90 -33.01
N LYS A 46 -11.09 37.99 -33.68
CA LYS A 46 -11.31 37.72 -35.12
C LYS A 46 -10.82 36.32 -35.52
N ALA A 47 -11.39 35.76 -36.58
CA ALA A 47 -11.16 34.40 -37.06
C ALA A 47 -10.77 34.36 -38.54
N ALA A 48 -10.00 33.35 -38.93
CA ALA A 48 -9.86 32.71 -40.27
C ALA A 48 -8.53 31.94 -40.30
N GLY A 49 -8.39 30.76 -40.92
CA GLY A 49 -9.38 29.88 -41.51
C GLY A 49 -8.74 28.83 -42.42
N THR A 50 -9.31 27.62 -42.46
CA THR A 50 -8.95 26.49 -43.37
C THR A 50 -7.54 25.89 -43.23
N LYS A 51 -7.26 24.64 -43.59
CA LYS A 51 -7.95 23.72 -44.51
C LYS A 51 -7.79 22.25 -44.06
N ALA A 52 -8.77 21.40 -44.39
CA ALA A 52 -8.71 19.96 -44.12
C ALA A 52 -8.19 19.16 -45.34
N ALA A 53 -7.62 17.98 -45.08
CA ALA A 53 -7.49 16.89 -46.04
C ALA A 53 -7.44 15.54 -45.29
N GLY A 54 -8.10 14.50 -45.82
CA GLY A 54 -7.94 13.12 -45.34
C GLY A 54 -6.57 12.52 -45.74
N THR A 55 -6.29 11.23 -45.57
CA THR A 55 -7.19 10.08 -45.40
C THR A 55 -6.40 8.85 -44.92
N LYS A 56 -7.11 7.75 -44.61
CA LYS A 56 -6.68 6.35 -44.47
C LYS A 56 -6.05 5.91 -43.14
N ALA A 57 -6.73 4.94 -42.54
CA ALA A 57 -6.13 3.97 -41.62
C ALA A 57 -5.18 3.02 -42.38
N ALA A 58 -4.13 2.59 -41.70
CA ALA A 58 -3.37 1.38 -42.03
C ALA A 58 -2.89 0.73 -40.73
N ALA A 59 -3.11 -0.56 -40.57
CA ALA A 59 -2.64 -1.30 -39.40
C ALA A 59 -1.12 -1.49 -39.45
N GLY A 60 -0.42 -1.18 -38.36
CA GLY A 60 1.04 -1.23 -38.28
C GLY A 60 1.53 -1.72 -36.91
N LYS A 61 1.80 -3.03 -36.82
CA LYS A 61 2.42 -3.79 -35.70
C LYS A 61 3.06 -2.94 -34.58
N GLY A 62 2.31 -2.69 -33.51
CA GLY A 62 2.84 -2.16 -32.25
C GLY A 62 3.66 -3.22 -31.52
N GLY A 63 4.97 -2.99 -31.35
CA GLY A 63 5.88 -3.99 -30.80
C GLY A 63 7.33 -3.52 -30.68
N LYS A 64 7.56 -2.30 -30.19
CA LYS A 64 8.91 -1.79 -29.86
C LYS A 64 8.86 -1.01 -28.53
N GLY A 65 9.24 -1.69 -27.46
CA GLY A 65 9.26 -1.17 -26.08
C GLY A 65 10.41 -1.77 -25.25
N VAL A 66 11.53 -2.07 -25.90
CA VAL A 66 12.80 -2.40 -25.23
C VAL A 66 13.90 -1.64 -25.98
N SER A 67 14.36 -0.54 -25.40
CA SER A 67 15.61 0.10 -25.83
C SER A 67 16.76 -0.70 -25.21
N PRO A 68 17.64 -1.35 -25.98
CA PRO A 68 18.77 -2.07 -25.43
C PRO A 68 19.86 -1.08 -25.00
N GLY A 69 20.42 -1.25 -23.79
CA GLY A 69 21.69 -0.58 -23.43
C GLY A 69 21.93 -0.25 -21.96
N GLU A 70 20.88 -0.13 -21.13
CA GLU A 70 21.04 0.37 -19.75
C GLU A 70 20.70 -0.70 -18.69
N SER A 71 21.56 -0.81 -17.68
CA SER A 71 21.34 -1.63 -16.48
C SER A 71 21.73 -0.85 -15.21
N ALA A 72 21.11 -1.21 -14.08
CA ALA A 72 21.49 -0.72 -12.76
C ALA A 72 21.87 -1.91 -11.87
N GLY A 73 23.18 -2.15 -11.79
CA GLY A 73 23.72 -3.45 -11.35
C GLY A 73 23.41 -4.53 -12.39
N GLU A 74 23.01 -5.70 -11.91
CA GLU A 74 22.71 -6.89 -12.72
C GLU A 74 21.33 -6.86 -13.40
N LEU A 75 20.48 -5.86 -13.10
CA LEU A 75 19.11 -5.79 -13.61
C LEU A 75 18.97 -4.79 -14.76
N PRO A 76 18.21 -5.13 -15.83
CA PRO A 76 17.97 -4.22 -16.95
C PRO A 76 17.10 -3.03 -16.51
N ILE A 77 17.36 -1.88 -17.12
CA ILE A 77 16.51 -0.69 -17.03
C ILE A 77 15.56 -0.69 -18.22
N LEU A 78 14.26 -0.63 -17.95
CA LEU A 78 13.18 -0.72 -18.93
C LEU A 78 12.25 0.48 -18.82
N ALA A 79 11.61 0.87 -19.93
CA ALA A 79 10.62 1.94 -19.97
C ALA A 79 9.38 1.45 -20.72
N PHE A 80 8.21 1.64 -20.13
CA PHE A 80 6.92 1.25 -20.70
C PHE A 80 6.01 2.46 -20.76
N ALA A 81 5.39 2.70 -21.92
CA ALA A 81 4.46 3.81 -22.10
C ALA A 81 3.11 3.53 -21.43
N THR A 82 2.67 2.27 -21.41
CA THR A 82 1.36 1.86 -20.89
C THR A 82 1.43 0.61 -20.00
N LEU A 83 0.35 0.37 -19.24
CA LEU A 83 0.11 -0.90 -18.54
C LEU A 83 0.07 -2.11 -19.48
N ALA A 84 -0.35 -1.95 -20.74
CA ALA A 84 -0.40 -3.03 -21.72
C ALA A 84 1.02 -3.48 -22.12
N ASP A 85 1.94 -2.54 -22.36
CA ASP A 85 3.34 -2.84 -22.67
C ASP A 85 4.03 -3.56 -21.51
N TRP A 86 3.77 -3.11 -20.28
CA TRP A 86 4.31 -3.72 -19.06
C TRP A 86 3.82 -5.16 -18.88
N ASN A 87 2.51 -5.40 -19.03
CA ASN A 87 1.94 -6.76 -19.00
C ASN A 87 2.45 -7.65 -20.14
N ALA A 88 2.69 -7.09 -21.33
CA ALA A 88 3.23 -7.83 -22.48
C ALA A 88 4.71 -8.21 -22.32
N TRP A 89 5.45 -7.54 -21.43
CA TRP A 89 6.78 -7.95 -21.00
C TRP A 89 6.70 -9.00 -19.87
N LEU A 90 5.91 -8.73 -18.82
CA LEU A 90 5.73 -9.67 -17.70
C LEU A 90 5.22 -11.04 -18.17
N SER A 91 4.32 -11.11 -19.15
CA SER A 91 3.81 -12.39 -19.66
C SER A 91 4.92 -13.32 -20.19
N LYS A 92 6.04 -12.77 -20.67
CA LYS A 92 7.19 -13.50 -21.20
C LYS A 92 8.28 -13.72 -20.15
N GLU A 93 8.48 -12.75 -19.26
CA GLU A 93 9.65 -12.69 -18.39
C GLU A 93 9.38 -12.93 -16.89
N HIS A 94 8.12 -13.01 -16.44
CA HIS A 94 7.77 -13.11 -15.01
C HIS A 94 8.43 -14.29 -14.26
N GLY A 95 8.70 -15.39 -14.95
CA GLY A 95 9.37 -16.59 -14.41
C GLY A 95 10.83 -16.76 -14.86
N ARG A 96 11.37 -15.82 -15.63
CA ARG A 96 12.71 -15.89 -16.26
C ARG A 96 13.63 -14.77 -15.78
N ALA A 97 13.14 -13.54 -15.71
CA ALA A 97 13.92 -12.40 -15.27
C ALA A 97 14.02 -12.34 -13.73
N PRO A 98 15.23 -12.12 -13.17
CA PRO A 98 15.40 -11.93 -11.72
C PRO A 98 14.79 -10.61 -11.20
N GLY A 99 14.51 -9.68 -12.11
CA GLY A 99 13.88 -8.39 -11.84
C GLY A 99 14.10 -7.42 -13.00
N ALA A 100 13.59 -6.19 -12.85
CA ALA A 100 13.86 -5.07 -13.73
C ALA A 100 13.78 -3.75 -12.94
N TRP A 101 14.47 -2.72 -13.43
CA TRP A 101 14.24 -1.34 -13.01
C TRP A 101 13.33 -0.66 -14.03
N LEU A 102 12.17 -0.17 -13.59
CA LEU A 102 11.28 0.59 -14.46
C LEU A 102 11.61 2.08 -14.36
N LYS A 103 11.80 2.74 -15.51
CA LYS A 103 11.85 4.20 -15.63
C LYS A 103 10.44 4.78 -15.50
N PHE A 104 10.30 5.72 -14.59
CA PHE A 104 9.10 6.55 -14.43
C PHE A 104 9.45 8.00 -14.76
N ALA A 105 8.70 8.60 -15.68
CA ALA A 105 8.84 10.00 -16.02
C ALA A 105 8.54 10.88 -14.81
N LYS A 106 9.40 11.88 -14.55
CA LYS A 106 9.13 12.94 -13.60
C LYS A 106 8.09 13.89 -14.16
N LYS A 107 7.28 14.47 -13.27
CA LYS A 107 6.32 15.53 -13.61
C LYS A 107 7.01 16.67 -14.35
N GLY A 108 6.49 17.06 -15.52
CA GLY A 108 7.04 18.13 -16.35
C GLY A 108 8.11 17.73 -17.36
N SER A 109 8.53 16.45 -17.41
CA SER A 109 9.50 15.95 -18.41
C SER A 109 8.97 15.87 -19.85
N GLY A 110 7.65 15.96 -20.05
CA GLY A 110 7.01 15.80 -21.36
C GLY A 110 6.93 14.35 -21.86
N VAL A 111 7.45 13.37 -21.11
CA VAL A 111 7.43 11.95 -21.48
C VAL A 111 6.31 11.21 -20.75
N THR A 112 5.58 10.37 -21.49
CA THR A 112 4.59 9.43 -20.93
C THR A 112 5.25 8.11 -20.56
N THR A 113 5.09 7.69 -19.32
CA THR A 113 5.38 6.32 -18.85
C THR A 113 4.17 5.79 -18.10
N VAL A 114 4.11 4.47 -17.93
CA VAL A 114 3.21 3.80 -16.99
C VAL A 114 3.26 4.49 -15.61
N THR A 115 2.10 4.67 -14.98
CA THR A 115 2.01 5.23 -13.63
C THR A 115 2.48 4.23 -12.58
N TYR A 116 2.79 4.70 -11.37
CA TYR A 116 3.15 3.81 -10.25
C TYR A 116 2.03 2.79 -9.96
N ASP A 117 0.77 3.22 -9.93
CA ASP A 117 -0.36 2.35 -9.61
C ASP A 117 -0.60 1.28 -10.68
N GLU A 118 -0.45 1.64 -11.97
CA GLU A 118 -0.49 0.67 -13.07
C GLU A 118 0.69 -0.31 -13.01
N ALA A 119 1.92 0.17 -12.76
CA ALA A 119 3.08 -0.70 -12.67
C ALA A 119 2.94 -1.73 -11.53
N VAL A 120 2.38 -1.30 -10.39
CA VAL A 120 2.02 -2.19 -9.26
C VAL A 120 0.86 -3.12 -9.64
N GLU A 121 -0.19 -2.66 -10.34
CA GLU A 121 -1.26 -3.53 -10.83
C GLU A 121 -0.71 -4.67 -11.72
N GLY A 122 0.08 -4.33 -12.74
CA GLY A 122 0.73 -5.33 -13.60
C GLY A 122 1.62 -6.27 -12.82
N ALA A 123 2.44 -5.75 -11.91
CA ALA A 123 3.31 -6.58 -11.07
C ALA A 123 2.50 -7.57 -10.21
N LEU A 124 1.44 -7.13 -9.54
CA LEU A 124 0.59 -7.98 -8.72
C LEU A 124 -0.10 -9.09 -9.53
N CYS A 125 -0.60 -8.79 -10.73
CA CYS A 125 -1.20 -9.78 -11.63
C CYS A 125 -0.25 -10.96 -11.96
N TRP A 126 1.05 -10.70 -12.06
CA TRP A 126 2.08 -11.70 -12.37
C TRP A 126 2.89 -12.20 -11.17
N GLY A 127 2.49 -11.87 -9.93
CA GLY A 127 3.16 -12.36 -8.71
C GLY A 127 4.47 -11.62 -8.37
N TRP A 128 4.65 -10.43 -8.91
CA TRP A 128 5.79 -9.54 -8.67
C TRP A 128 5.46 -8.48 -7.60
N ILE A 129 6.47 -7.72 -7.19
CA ILE A 129 6.37 -6.60 -6.24
C ILE A 129 7.39 -5.52 -6.61
N ASP A 130 7.06 -4.27 -6.30
CA ASP A 130 7.98 -3.14 -6.28
C ASP A 130 8.97 -3.21 -5.09
N GLY A 131 9.90 -2.26 -5.01
CA GLY A 131 10.87 -2.19 -3.92
C GLY A 131 11.71 -0.92 -3.92
N GLN A 132 13.00 -1.05 -4.24
CA GLN A 132 13.95 0.06 -4.15
C GLN A 132 13.63 1.14 -5.19
N LYS A 133 13.60 2.41 -4.76
CA LYS A 133 13.53 3.59 -5.62
C LYS A 133 14.91 4.23 -5.73
N GLN A 134 15.28 4.68 -6.93
CA GLN A 134 16.53 5.39 -7.19
C GLN A 134 16.28 6.63 -8.07
N THR A 135 17.10 7.66 -7.90
CA THR A 135 17.23 8.75 -8.88
C THR A 135 17.93 8.24 -10.13
N PHE A 136 17.53 8.71 -11.32
CA PHE A 136 18.20 8.34 -12.57
C PHE A 136 18.88 9.55 -13.21
N ASP A 137 18.12 10.41 -13.87
CA ASP A 137 18.60 11.60 -14.57
C ASP A 137 17.68 12.79 -14.29
N ALA A 138 17.69 13.83 -15.13
CA ALA A 138 16.78 14.98 -15.01
C ALA A 138 15.29 14.58 -15.20
N SER A 139 14.99 13.65 -16.10
CA SER A 139 13.66 13.32 -16.60
C SER A 139 13.03 12.10 -15.94
N TYR A 140 13.81 11.19 -15.35
CA TYR A 140 13.31 9.92 -14.81
C TYR A 140 13.76 9.64 -13.37
N TYR A 141 13.01 8.76 -12.71
CA TYR A 141 13.48 7.98 -11.56
C TYR A 141 13.26 6.50 -11.85
N LEU A 142 14.01 5.63 -11.17
CA LEU A 142 13.84 4.17 -11.26
C LEU A 142 13.05 3.64 -10.06
N LEU A 143 12.26 2.61 -10.29
CA LEU A 143 11.72 1.74 -9.23
C LEU A 143 11.97 0.28 -9.63
N ARG A 144 12.55 -0.50 -8.70
CA ARG A 144 12.86 -1.91 -8.92
C ARG A 144 11.61 -2.76 -8.75
N PHE A 145 11.34 -3.63 -9.72
CA PHE A 145 10.34 -4.67 -9.65
C PHE A 145 11.01 -6.05 -9.72
N THR A 146 10.53 -6.98 -8.89
CA THR A 146 11.09 -8.34 -8.78
C THR A 146 9.97 -9.36 -8.55
N PRO A 147 10.14 -10.63 -8.95
CA PRO A 147 9.28 -11.71 -8.48
C PRO A 147 9.16 -11.71 -6.95
N ARG A 148 7.98 -12.02 -6.40
CA ARG A 148 7.84 -12.19 -4.95
C ARG A 148 8.61 -13.44 -4.50
N ARG A 149 9.51 -13.26 -3.54
CA ARG A 149 10.18 -14.36 -2.82
C ARG A 149 9.23 -14.95 -1.77
N ARG A 150 9.48 -16.20 -1.35
CA ARG A 150 8.74 -16.90 -0.28
C ARG A 150 8.51 -16.07 1.00
N ALA A 151 9.45 -15.20 1.37
CA ALA A 151 9.37 -14.33 2.54
C ALA A 151 8.97 -12.87 2.22
N SER A 152 8.33 -12.61 1.07
CA SER A 152 7.80 -11.28 0.75
C SER A 152 6.54 -11.00 1.56
N VAL A 153 6.61 -9.97 2.42
CA VAL A 153 5.46 -9.48 3.18
C VAL A 153 4.38 -8.90 2.26
N TRP A 154 3.16 -8.81 2.80
CA TRP A 154 2.04 -8.13 2.15
C TRP A 154 1.67 -6.86 2.90
N SER A 155 1.21 -5.86 2.16
CA SER A 155 0.55 -4.67 2.70
C SER A 155 -0.95 -4.82 2.48
N GLU A 156 -1.76 -4.24 3.35
CA GLU A 156 -3.23 -4.24 3.16
C GLU A 156 -3.64 -3.49 1.88
N ILE A 157 -2.84 -2.53 1.42
CA ILE A 157 -3.02 -1.84 0.13
C ILE A 157 -2.88 -2.84 -1.03
N ASN A 158 -1.81 -3.64 -1.04
CA ASN A 158 -1.59 -4.62 -2.10
C ASN A 158 -2.59 -5.80 -1.99
N ARG A 159 -3.01 -6.16 -0.78
CA ARG A 159 -4.11 -7.11 -0.54
C ARG A 159 -5.41 -6.63 -1.18
N GLY A 160 -5.80 -5.38 -0.92
CA GLY A 160 -6.99 -4.75 -1.51
C GLY A 160 -6.92 -4.61 -3.03
N LYS A 161 -5.77 -4.18 -3.58
CA LYS A 161 -5.53 -4.17 -5.03
C LYS A 161 -5.73 -5.56 -5.64
N VAL A 162 -5.11 -6.59 -5.08
CA VAL A 162 -5.29 -7.98 -5.56
C VAL A 162 -6.74 -8.43 -5.47
N GLN A 163 -7.47 -8.14 -4.38
CA GLN A 163 -8.89 -8.49 -4.27
C GLN A 163 -9.72 -7.88 -5.42
N ALA A 164 -9.47 -6.61 -5.77
CA ALA A 164 -10.11 -5.97 -6.93
C ALA A 164 -9.67 -6.58 -8.27
N LEU A 165 -8.40 -7.00 -8.41
CA LEU A 165 -7.88 -7.65 -9.62
C LEU A 165 -8.41 -9.08 -9.81
N ILE A 166 -8.67 -9.81 -8.71
CA ILE A 166 -9.38 -11.10 -8.74
C ILE A 166 -10.82 -10.88 -9.18
N ALA A 167 -11.54 -9.95 -8.54
CA ALA A 167 -12.94 -9.65 -8.85
C ALA A 167 -13.17 -9.15 -10.30
N SER A 168 -12.15 -8.53 -10.91
CA SER A 168 -12.18 -8.07 -12.32
C SER A 168 -11.54 -9.05 -13.32
N GLY A 169 -11.15 -10.26 -12.88
CA GLY A 169 -10.59 -11.30 -13.77
C GLY A 169 -9.22 -10.95 -14.39
N LYS A 170 -8.52 -9.95 -13.86
CA LYS A 170 -7.24 -9.45 -14.39
C LYS A 170 -6.02 -10.25 -13.92
N MET A 171 -6.13 -10.94 -12.77
CA MET A 171 -5.04 -11.73 -12.20
C MET A 171 -4.61 -12.87 -13.13
N GLN A 172 -3.31 -13.14 -13.18
CA GLN A 172 -2.73 -14.22 -13.97
C GLN A 172 -2.32 -15.38 -13.04
N ALA A 173 -2.14 -16.57 -13.59
CA ALA A 173 -1.84 -17.78 -12.81
C ALA A 173 -0.63 -17.63 -11.84
N PRO A 174 0.50 -16.96 -12.20
CA PRO A 174 1.60 -16.74 -11.27
C PRO A 174 1.25 -15.82 -10.09
N GLY A 175 0.40 -14.81 -10.32
CA GLY A 175 -0.09 -13.91 -9.28
C GLY A 175 -1.05 -14.63 -8.32
N LEU A 176 -2.01 -15.39 -8.86
CA LEU A 176 -2.91 -16.22 -8.06
C LEU A 176 -2.14 -17.24 -7.21
N ALA A 177 -1.13 -17.89 -7.79
CA ALA A 177 -0.28 -18.84 -7.06
C ALA A 177 0.47 -18.20 -5.88
N GLU A 178 0.90 -16.93 -5.98
CA GLU A 178 1.51 -16.22 -4.85
C GLU A 178 0.49 -15.80 -3.79
N VAL A 179 -0.75 -15.51 -4.17
CA VAL A 179 -1.85 -15.26 -3.22
C VAL A 179 -2.16 -16.52 -2.41
N GLU A 180 -2.30 -17.68 -3.06
CA GLU A 180 -2.57 -18.94 -2.35
C GLU A 180 -1.38 -19.36 -1.46
N ARG A 181 -0.13 -19.16 -1.90
CA ARG A 181 1.05 -19.34 -1.03
C ARG A 181 0.99 -18.43 0.21
N ALA A 182 0.61 -17.17 0.03
CA ALA A 182 0.56 -16.19 1.12
C ALA A 182 -0.59 -16.42 2.12
N LYS A 183 -1.70 -17.00 1.69
CA LYS A 183 -2.76 -17.50 2.59
C LYS A 183 -2.29 -18.74 3.35
N ALA A 184 -1.69 -19.70 2.65
CA ALA A 184 -1.23 -20.96 3.24
C ALA A 184 -0.14 -20.79 4.30
N ASP A 185 0.66 -19.71 4.24
CA ASP A 185 1.68 -19.36 5.24
C ASP A 185 1.32 -18.15 6.13
N GLY A 186 0.06 -17.67 6.07
CA GLY A 186 -0.48 -16.60 6.93
C GLY A 186 0.01 -15.18 6.64
N ARG A 187 0.89 -14.98 5.64
CA ARG A 187 1.36 -13.64 5.24
C ARG A 187 0.24 -12.76 4.67
N TRP A 188 -0.82 -13.35 4.12
CA TRP A 188 -1.97 -12.64 3.55
C TRP A 188 -2.84 -12.01 4.65
N GLU A 189 -3.09 -12.75 5.73
CA GLU A 189 -3.81 -12.31 6.92
C GLU A 189 -2.98 -11.27 7.68
N ALA A 190 -1.69 -11.55 7.88
CA ALA A 190 -0.71 -10.68 8.52
C ALA A 190 -0.23 -9.49 7.66
N ALA A 191 -1.04 -9.05 6.68
CA ALA A 191 -0.70 -7.91 5.84
C ALA A 191 -0.67 -6.60 6.66
N TYR A 192 0.37 -5.79 6.50
CA TYR A 192 0.57 -4.60 7.34
C TYR A 192 -0.32 -3.41 6.92
N PRO A 193 -0.84 -2.63 7.89
CA PRO A 193 -1.73 -1.50 7.60
C PRO A 193 -1.02 -0.33 6.93
N SER A 194 -1.78 0.47 6.20
CA SER A 194 -1.29 1.75 5.65
C SER A 194 -0.94 2.73 6.78
N GLN A 195 -0.07 3.71 6.50
CA GLN A 195 0.29 4.78 7.44
C GLN A 195 -0.92 5.44 8.12
N SER A 196 -2.01 5.65 7.36
CA SER A 196 -3.26 6.24 7.84
C SER A 196 -4.11 5.33 8.75
N ARG A 197 -3.88 4.01 8.75
CA ARG A 197 -4.62 3.01 9.54
C ARG A 197 -3.75 2.25 10.53
N ALA A 198 -2.46 2.58 10.62
CA ALA A 198 -1.51 1.90 11.50
C ALA A 198 -1.65 2.38 12.95
N THR A 199 -2.06 1.47 13.83
CA THR A 199 -2.07 1.67 15.28
C THR A 199 -0.74 1.26 15.92
N VAL A 200 -0.48 1.73 17.14
CA VAL A 200 0.69 1.28 17.92
C VAL A 200 0.43 -0.16 18.38
N PRO A 201 1.30 -1.14 18.07
CA PRO A 201 1.16 -2.50 18.59
C PRO A 201 1.27 -2.53 20.11
N GLU A 202 0.51 -3.42 20.76
CA GLU A 202 0.41 -3.52 22.23
C GLU A 202 1.75 -3.64 22.94
N ASP A 203 2.66 -4.46 22.42
CA ASP A 203 4.00 -4.67 22.97
C ASP A 203 4.93 -3.46 22.79
N LEU A 204 4.78 -2.69 21.70
CA LEU A 204 5.44 -1.40 21.55
C LEU A 204 4.83 -0.36 22.51
N ALA A 205 3.51 -0.38 22.72
CA ALA A 205 2.84 0.52 23.67
C ALA A 205 3.33 0.25 25.09
N ALA A 206 3.32 -1.01 25.55
CA ALA A 206 3.83 -1.41 26.86
C ALA A 206 5.30 -1.03 27.07
N ALA A 207 6.15 -1.19 26.04
CA ALA A 207 7.56 -0.79 26.12
C ALA A 207 7.76 0.74 26.15
N LEU A 208 6.85 1.52 25.55
CA LEU A 208 6.85 2.98 25.66
C LEU A 208 6.35 3.42 27.04
N GLU A 209 5.29 2.80 27.59
CA GLU A 209 4.83 3.09 28.97
C GLU A 209 5.95 2.86 30.01
N ALA A 210 6.85 1.91 29.77
CA ALA A 210 8.01 1.63 30.62
C ALA A 210 9.17 2.65 30.51
N SER A 211 9.15 3.60 29.56
CA SER A 211 10.12 4.71 29.48
C SER A 211 9.39 6.04 29.20
N PRO A 212 9.16 6.87 30.25
CA PRO A 212 8.49 8.16 30.13
C PRO A 212 9.11 9.08 29.07
N GLU A 213 10.44 9.08 28.93
CA GLU A 213 11.19 9.88 27.96
C GLU A 213 10.89 9.42 26.53
N ALA A 214 10.97 8.10 26.28
CA ALA A 214 10.66 7.54 24.97
C ALA A 214 9.20 7.76 24.58
N LYS A 215 8.27 7.61 25.53
CA LYS A 215 6.83 7.90 25.33
C LYS A 215 6.59 9.37 24.99
N ALA A 216 7.18 10.30 25.75
CA ALA A 216 7.05 11.73 25.51
C ALA A 216 7.59 12.12 24.13
N PHE A 217 8.79 11.66 23.77
CA PHE A 217 9.38 11.94 22.46
C PHE A 217 8.62 11.25 21.31
N PHE A 218 8.13 10.02 21.50
CA PHE A 218 7.31 9.34 20.50
C PHE A 218 6.01 10.11 20.19
N ALA A 219 5.43 10.79 21.18
CA ALA A 219 4.25 11.62 21.02
C ALA A 219 4.49 12.88 20.16
N THR A 220 5.70 13.44 20.14
CA THR A 220 6.04 14.62 19.32
C THR A 220 6.41 14.28 17.87
N LEU A 221 6.64 12.99 17.55
CA LEU A 221 6.98 12.56 16.20
C LEU A 221 5.84 12.81 15.20
N ASN A 222 6.21 13.29 14.00
CA ASN A 222 5.31 13.36 12.88
C ASN A 222 4.84 11.96 12.40
N SER A 223 3.76 11.92 11.62
CA SER A 223 3.15 10.68 11.12
C SER A 223 4.13 9.77 10.36
N VAL A 224 5.14 10.33 9.68
CA VAL A 224 6.16 9.58 8.93
C VAL A 224 7.08 8.83 9.89
N ASN A 225 7.63 9.51 10.90
CA ASN A 225 8.50 8.87 11.89
C ASN A 225 7.74 7.89 12.79
N ARG A 226 6.51 8.21 13.22
CA ARG A 226 5.66 7.28 13.99
C ARG A 226 5.41 5.99 13.21
N TYR A 227 5.00 6.09 11.95
CA TYR A 227 4.78 4.92 11.10
C TYR A 227 6.07 4.16 10.80
N ALA A 228 7.20 4.87 10.62
CA ALA A 228 8.50 4.24 10.39
C ALA A 228 8.92 3.30 11.54
N VAL A 229 8.59 3.63 12.79
CA VAL A 229 8.76 2.75 13.96
C VAL A 229 7.74 1.62 13.94
N ILE A 230 6.43 1.95 13.88
CA ILE A 230 5.32 0.98 13.92
C ILE A 230 5.48 -0.11 12.85
N HIS A 231 5.73 0.27 11.59
CA HIS A 231 5.92 -0.66 10.48
C HIS A 231 7.12 -1.59 10.68
N ARG A 232 8.22 -1.10 11.26
CA ARG A 232 9.41 -1.92 11.54
C ARG A 232 9.19 -2.88 12.70
N VAL A 233 8.35 -2.55 13.68
CA VAL A 233 7.91 -3.51 14.71
C VAL A 233 6.92 -4.52 14.13
N PHE A 234 5.90 -4.06 13.40
CA PHE A 234 4.86 -4.89 12.80
C PHE A 234 5.45 -5.99 11.88
N THR A 235 6.37 -5.61 11.00
CA THR A 235 7.03 -6.55 10.07
C THR A 235 8.12 -7.42 10.71
N ALA A 236 8.31 -7.36 12.04
CA ALA A 236 9.21 -8.23 12.77
C ALA A 236 8.50 -9.53 13.18
N VAL A 237 8.43 -10.49 12.24
CA VAL A 237 7.67 -11.74 12.43
C VAL A 237 8.26 -12.65 13.54
N LYS A 238 9.60 -12.68 13.67
CA LYS A 238 10.26 -13.50 14.71
C LYS A 238 10.23 -12.80 16.08
N PRO A 239 9.76 -13.44 17.17
CA PRO A 239 9.65 -12.81 18.50
C PRO A 239 10.92 -12.14 18.99
N GLU A 240 12.08 -12.78 18.81
CA GLU A 240 13.39 -12.27 19.26
C GLU A 240 13.80 -11.04 18.45
N THR A 241 13.49 -11.04 17.15
CA THR A 241 13.73 -9.87 16.28
C THR A 241 12.79 -8.72 16.62
N ARG A 242 11.55 -9.02 17.03
CA ARG A 242 10.54 -8.05 17.44
C ARG A 242 10.92 -7.37 18.76
N ALA A 243 11.21 -8.16 19.80
CA ALA A 243 11.69 -7.66 21.09
C ALA A 243 12.94 -6.79 20.93
N ARG A 244 13.94 -7.27 20.17
CA ARG A 244 15.16 -6.49 19.88
C ARG A 244 14.86 -5.17 19.17
N ARG A 245 13.96 -5.14 18.18
CA ARG A 245 13.57 -3.90 17.48
C ARG A 245 12.86 -2.93 18.42
N ILE A 246 11.97 -3.40 19.27
CA ILE A 246 11.28 -2.57 20.27
C ILE A 246 12.30 -1.93 21.22
N ALA A 247 13.21 -2.72 21.80
CA ALA A 247 14.27 -2.20 22.67
C ALA A 247 15.17 -1.16 21.95
N GLN A 248 15.53 -1.42 20.69
CA GLN A 248 16.29 -0.47 19.86
C GLN A 248 15.53 0.85 19.63
N PHE A 249 14.22 0.80 19.34
CA PHE A 249 13.43 2.02 19.14
C PHE A 249 13.18 2.77 20.44
N VAL A 250 12.89 2.11 21.55
CA VAL A 250 12.76 2.77 22.86
C VAL A 250 14.06 3.51 23.18
N ALA A 251 15.22 2.84 23.11
CA ALA A 251 16.51 3.48 23.37
C ALA A 251 16.84 4.66 22.43
N MET A 252 16.46 4.58 21.15
CA MET A 252 16.57 5.68 20.19
C MET A 252 15.68 6.87 20.59
N LEU A 253 14.43 6.61 20.96
CA LEU A 253 13.46 7.64 21.34
C LEU A 253 13.83 8.31 22.67
N THR A 254 14.36 7.56 23.65
CA THR A 254 14.93 8.11 24.90
C THR A 254 16.05 9.11 24.65
N ARG A 255 16.83 8.96 23.57
CA ARG A 255 17.87 9.91 23.15
C ARG A 255 17.36 11.09 22.31
N GLY A 256 16.06 11.19 22.05
CA GLY A 256 15.48 12.20 21.15
C GLY A 256 15.80 11.99 19.67
N GLU A 257 16.17 10.77 19.27
CA GLU A 257 16.52 10.45 17.88
C GLU A 257 15.30 9.95 17.08
N LYS A 258 15.29 10.25 15.77
CA LYS A 258 14.23 9.88 14.84
C LYS A 258 14.79 9.26 13.55
N LEU A 259 14.04 8.35 12.94
CA LEU A 259 14.47 7.59 11.75
C LEU A 259 14.60 8.43 10.48
N HIS A 260 13.86 9.54 10.41
CA HIS A 260 13.82 10.46 9.29
C HIS A 260 14.06 11.88 9.82
N GLY A 261 15.32 12.30 9.70
CA GLY A 261 15.88 13.61 10.07
C GLY A 261 15.37 14.72 9.16
#